data_AF-A0ABD3WG51-F1
#
_entry.id   AF-A0ABD3WG51-F1
#
_cell.length_a   1.000
_cell.length_b   1.000
_cell.length_c   1.000
_cell.angle_alpha   90.00
_cell.angle_beta   90.00
_cell.angle_gamma   90.00
#
_symmetry.space_group_name_H-M   'P 1'
#
loop_
_entity.id
_entity.type
_entity.pdbx_description
1 polymer ?
#
loop_
_entity_poly.entity_id
_entity_poly.type
_entity_poly.pdbx_seq_one_letter_code
_entity_poly.pdbx_strand_id
1 'polypeptide(L)'
;MNRNLTLSILLVLLVVIISVLAYHRYFMMTTYDDSSDCLPPSAVNLAQELLPEVDIFLRMYSSGVNYYDGLLIPSLKYFWPGNLSIVVVLDGENQTDRKLGEVLRKQYPFPRVCFQGPANPKIYHGLGHQRMQRDFFYPERFTSKKYVGFIDTDTVFVTRVTRQLLFEEEKPVVIGVYGPAADPFWSESSEITAKIYKTKEVMKCMSYFPVIIKVEHIILLREYLEAIHAKSFDDIFKMYAYLPISQFSWMCQYIWMFHREEYKFYFNQRPTKGNLTWRGENNSPGRVNHTYYNNVLTPEQRTPKPRTSIHYRYTAQWKKVETLRRFLQIGLCFSGGFDVCVEFCSNVEKNSLQEGLFHFEGSDWRWDDRCLEEQRRHYAVVKTMYTDKTTQAIVRAGCQEVVNLTFAIKKVDL
;
A
#
# COMPACT_ATOMS: atom_id res chain seq x y z
N MET A 1 22.03 -18.50 -50.58
CA MET A 1 22.23 -18.27 -49.14
C MET A 1 22.59 -19.60 -48.48
N ASN A 2 23.69 -19.62 -47.73
CA ASN A 2 24.33 -20.85 -47.27
C ASN A 2 23.56 -21.45 -46.08
N ARG A 3 22.81 -22.53 -46.29
CA ARG A 3 21.98 -23.21 -45.26
C ARG A 3 22.78 -23.56 -43.99
N ASN A 4 24.08 -23.80 -44.14
CA ASN A 4 24.98 -24.10 -43.02
C ASN A 4 25.19 -22.89 -42.11
N LEU A 5 25.19 -21.66 -42.65
CA LEU A 5 25.37 -20.44 -41.85
C LEU A 5 24.14 -20.15 -40.97
N THR A 6 22.94 -20.38 -41.50
CA THR A 6 21.68 -20.17 -40.76
C THR A 6 21.55 -21.15 -39.59
N LEU A 7 21.95 -22.42 -39.80
CA LEU A 7 21.92 -23.44 -38.76
C LEU A 7 22.91 -23.13 -37.62
N SER A 8 24.11 -22.66 -37.95
CA SER A 8 25.11 -22.25 -36.95
C SER A 8 24.65 -21.06 -36.11
N ILE A 9 24.00 -20.06 -36.72
CA ILE A 9 23.47 -18.90 -35.99
C ILE A 9 22.35 -19.31 -35.02
N LEU A 10 21.43 -20.17 -35.46
CA LEU A 10 20.36 -20.70 -34.60
C LEU A 10 20.91 -21.52 -33.43
N LEU A 11 21.95 -22.33 -33.65
CA LEU A 11 22.57 -23.13 -32.59
C LEU A 11 23.25 -22.24 -31.54
N VAL A 12 23.95 -21.19 -31.98
CA VAL A 12 24.59 -20.22 -31.08
C VAL A 12 23.55 -19.45 -30.27
N LEU A 13 22.46 -19.00 -30.89
CA LEU A 13 21.35 -18.34 -30.19
C LEU A 13 20.69 -19.27 -29.17
N LEU A 14 20.47 -20.54 -29.51
CA LEU A 14 19.89 -21.52 -28.60
C LEU A 14 20.80 -21.77 -27.38
N VAL A 15 22.11 -21.91 -27.61
CA VAL A 15 23.09 -22.07 -26.52
C VAL A 15 23.12 -20.83 -25.62
N VAL A 16 23.12 -19.62 -26.19
CA VAL A 16 23.07 -18.37 -25.41
C VAL A 16 21.79 -18.28 -24.58
N ILE A 17 20.63 -18.62 -25.16
CA ILE A 17 19.35 -18.62 -24.44
C ILE A 17 19.38 -19.66 -23.30
N ILE A 18 19.85 -20.87 -23.55
CA ILE A 18 19.97 -21.92 -22.52
C ILE A 18 20.94 -21.49 -21.43
N SER A 19 22.07 -20.87 -21.77
CA SER A 19 23.05 -20.37 -20.79
C SER A 19 22.50 -19.22 -19.96
N VAL A 20 21.75 -18.29 -20.55
CA VAL A 20 21.07 -17.20 -19.83
C VAL A 20 20.01 -17.75 -18.88
N LEU A 21 19.18 -18.70 -19.35
CA LEU A 21 18.17 -19.35 -18.51
C LEU A 21 18.80 -20.18 -17.38
N ALA A 22 19.88 -20.89 -17.66
CA ALA A 22 20.63 -21.66 -16.66
C ALA A 22 21.31 -20.75 -15.63
N TYR A 23 21.90 -19.63 -16.07
CA TYR A 23 22.50 -18.62 -15.19
C TYR A 23 21.44 -17.95 -14.32
N HIS A 24 20.29 -17.61 -14.90
CA HIS A 24 19.17 -17.03 -14.15
C HIS A 24 18.61 -18.00 -13.11
N ARG A 25 18.55 -19.30 -13.43
CA ARG A 25 18.11 -20.35 -12.51
C ARG A 25 19.14 -20.65 -11.42
N TYR A 26 20.43 -20.64 -11.75
CA TYR A 26 21.53 -20.83 -10.80
C TYR A 26 21.66 -19.64 -9.84
N PHE A 27 21.53 -18.42 -10.34
CA PHE A 27 21.55 -17.20 -9.52
C PHE A 27 20.41 -17.16 -8.50
N MET A 28 19.23 -17.68 -8.87
CA MET A 28 18.10 -17.85 -7.94
C MET A 28 18.34 -18.93 -6.87
N MET A 29 19.31 -19.83 -7.03
CA MET A 29 19.60 -20.92 -6.08
C MET A 29 20.78 -20.67 -5.15
N THR A 30 21.69 -19.73 -5.45
CA THR A 30 22.95 -19.56 -4.68
C THR A 30 22.91 -18.53 -3.56
N THR A 31 21.81 -17.82 -3.34
CA THR A 31 21.58 -17.16 -2.04
C THR A 31 20.94 -18.20 -1.13
N TYR A 32 21.65 -18.61 -0.08
CA TYR A 32 21.09 -19.43 1.00
C TYR A 32 19.97 -18.61 1.65
N ASP A 33 18.75 -18.81 1.18
CA ASP A 33 17.58 -18.02 1.49
C ASP A 33 16.61 -18.95 2.20
N ASP A 34 16.26 -18.63 3.44
CA ASP A 34 15.16 -19.24 4.22
C ASP A 34 13.78 -19.02 3.53
N SER A 35 13.75 -18.63 2.25
CA SER A 35 12.55 -18.31 1.47
C SER A 35 11.78 -19.56 1.01
N SER A 36 12.30 -20.77 1.19
CA SER A 36 11.52 -21.99 0.97
C SER A 36 10.30 -22.08 1.90
N ASP A 37 10.41 -21.52 3.11
CA ASP A 37 9.31 -21.44 4.08
C ASP A 37 8.31 -20.32 3.76
N CYS A 38 8.63 -19.47 2.77
CA CYS A 38 7.82 -18.33 2.37
C CYS A 38 6.82 -18.65 1.26
N LEU A 39 6.98 -19.71 0.47
CA LEU A 39 5.99 -20.00 -0.56
C LEU A 39 4.75 -20.68 0.05
N PRO A 40 3.54 -20.26 -0.35
CA PRO A 40 2.33 -20.80 0.26
C PRO A 40 2.20 -22.31 -0.01
N PRO A 41 1.68 -23.11 0.94
CA PRO A 41 1.13 -24.41 0.60
C PRO A 41 -0.04 -24.22 -0.38
N SER A 42 -0.22 -25.16 -1.32
CA SER A 42 -1.34 -25.20 -2.25
C SER A 42 -2.67 -25.17 -1.47
N ALA A 43 -3.37 -24.04 -1.47
CA ALA A 43 -4.60 -23.87 -0.69
C ALA A 43 -5.82 -24.44 -1.42
N VAL A 44 -6.61 -25.20 -0.65
CA VAL A 44 -7.91 -25.78 -1.00
C VAL A 44 -8.98 -24.70 -1.02
N ASN A 45 -9.83 -24.74 -2.06
CA ASN A 45 -10.98 -23.86 -2.25
C ASN A 45 -12.06 -24.05 -1.18
N LEU A 46 -12.53 -22.96 -0.60
CA LEU A 46 -13.92 -22.85 -0.16
C LEU A 46 -14.48 -21.47 -0.52
N ALA A 47 -15.60 -21.48 -1.21
CA ALA A 47 -16.23 -20.31 -1.82
C ALA A 47 -16.88 -19.38 -0.77
N GLN A 48 -16.38 -18.16 -0.68
CA GLN A 48 -17.05 -16.95 -0.19
C GLN A 48 -16.46 -15.79 -0.98
N GLU A 49 -17.27 -14.94 -1.63
CA GLU A 49 -16.89 -13.80 -2.48
C GLU A 49 -15.45 -13.30 -2.27
N LEU A 50 -14.49 -14.00 -2.88
CA LEU A 50 -13.08 -13.86 -2.50
C LEU A 50 -12.63 -12.52 -3.05
N LEU A 51 -12.09 -11.65 -2.18
CA LEU A 51 -11.19 -10.59 -2.64
C LEU A 51 -10.21 -11.22 -3.64
N PRO A 52 -9.88 -10.55 -4.76
CA PRO A 52 -8.92 -11.07 -5.72
C PRO A 52 -7.65 -11.54 -5.02
N GLU A 53 -6.92 -12.47 -5.63
CA GLU A 53 -5.65 -13.02 -5.13
C GLU A 53 -4.65 -11.93 -4.75
N VAL A 54 -4.75 -11.42 -3.52
CA VAL A 54 -3.96 -10.33 -2.97
C VAL A 54 -3.35 -10.77 -1.65
N ASP A 55 -2.03 -10.66 -1.56
CA ASP A 55 -1.34 -10.71 -0.28
C ASP A 55 -1.12 -9.28 0.22
N ILE A 56 -1.49 -9.02 1.47
CA ILE A 56 -1.12 -7.79 2.15
C ILE A 56 0.34 -7.91 2.57
N PHE A 57 1.19 -7.10 1.96
CA PHE A 57 2.63 -7.14 2.18
C PHE A 57 3.03 -6.06 3.17
N LEU A 58 3.59 -6.51 4.29
CA LEU A 58 4.09 -5.65 5.35
C LEU A 58 5.57 -5.91 5.58
N ARG A 59 6.40 -4.94 5.21
CA ARG A 59 7.81 -4.91 5.60
C ARG A 59 7.93 -4.22 6.96
N MET A 60 8.52 -4.89 7.94
CA MET A 60 8.74 -4.30 9.26
C MET A 60 9.99 -4.86 9.95
N TYR A 61 10.25 -4.36 11.15
CA TYR A 61 11.33 -4.77 12.03
C TYR A 61 10.82 -4.78 13.47
N SER A 62 11.53 -5.41 14.40
CA SER A 62 10.99 -5.72 15.73
C SER A 62 10.52 -4.52 16.53
N SER A 63 11.17 -3.35 16.39
CA SER A 63 10.72 -2.15 17.11
C SER A 63 9.43 -1.54 16.53
N GLY A 64 8.96 -2.00 15.37
CA GLY A 64 7.68 -1.65 14.79
C GLY A 64 6.50 -2.44 15.36
N VAL A 65 6.74 -3.46 16.21
CA VAL A 65 5.70 -4.37 16.70
C VAL A 65 4.60 -3.65 17.48
N ASN A 66 4.92 -2.58 18.21
CA ASN A 66 3.93 -1.81 18.94
C ASN A 66 2.90 -1.14 18.02
N TYR A 67 3.31 -0.70 16.83
CA TYR A 67 2.39 -0.17 15.82
C TYR A 67 1.56 -1.29 15.20
N TYR A 68 2.19 -2.43 14.93
CA TYR A 68 1.51 -3.63 14.42
C TYR A 68 0.39 -4.09 15.37
N ASP A 69 0.72 -4.39 16.62
CA ASP A 69 -0.22 -4.91 17.62
C ASP A 69 -1.19 -3.83 18.14
N GLY A 70 -0.73 -2.58 18.26
CA GLY A 70 -1.51 -1.50 18.86
C GLY A 70 -2.45 -0.79 17.88
N LEU A 71 -2.13 -0.79 16.59
CA LEU A 71 -2.87 -0.01 15.57
C LEU A 71 -3.40 -0.89 14.44
N LEU A 72 -2.50 -1.60 13.76
CA LEU A 72 -2.83 -2.32 12.53
C LEU A 72 -3.75 -3.50 12.82
N ILE A 73 -3.36 -4.41 13.73
CA ILE A 73 -4.14 -5.62 14.01
C ILE A 73 -5.52 -5.32 14.60
N PRO A 74 -5.68 -4.42 15.59
CA PRO A 74 -7.00 -4.06 16.11
C PRO A 74 -7.91 -3.50 15.01
N SER A 75 -7.40 -2.64 14.13
CA SER A 75 -8.21 -2.08 13.06
C SER A 75 -8.58 -3.13 11.99
N LEU A 76 -7.64 -4.00 11.61
CA LEU A 76 -7.89 -5.12 10.69
C LEU A 76 -8.98 -6.05 11.21
N LYS A 77 -8.96 -6.39 12.52
CA LYS A 77 -9.94 -7.27 13.16
C LYS A 77 -11.38 -6.82 12.92
N TYR A 78 -11.64 -5.51 12.94
CA TYR A 78 -13.00 -4.98 12.78
C TYR A 78 -13.37 -4.70 11.33
N PHE A 79 -12.38 -4.28 10.53
CA PHE A 79 -12.66 -3.65 9.25
C PHE A 79 -12.29 -4.51 8.04
N TRP A 80 -11.42 -5.50 8.18
CA TRP A 80 -11.09 -6.37 7.06
C TRP A 80 -12.15 -7.47 6.88
N PRO A 81 -12.65 -7.72 5.65
CA PRO A 81 -13.59 -8.80 5.40
C PRO A 81 -12.87 -10.15 5.21
N GLY A 82 -13.39 -11.21 5.83
CA GLY A 82 -13.04 -12.59 5.51
C GLY A 82 -11.57 -13.00 5.76
N ASN A 83 -11.07 -13.90 4.92
CA ASN A 83 -9.71 -14.45 5.02
C ASN A 83 -8.67 -13.42 4.58
N LEU A 84 -8.06 -12.76 5.57
CA LEU A 84 -6.89 -11.91 5.38
C LEU A 84 -5.66 -12.79 5.10
N SER A 85 -5.01 -12.57 3.95
CA SER A 85 -3.66 -13.09 3.70
C SER A 85 -2.66 -11.95 3.90
N ILE A 86 -1.87 -12.04 4.96
CA ILE A 86 -0.82 -11.05 5.27
C ILE A 86 0.54 -11.74 5.28
N VAL A 87 1.49 -11.10 4.62
CA VAL A 87 2.89 -11.48 4.53
C VAL A 87 3.69 -10.46 5.30
N VAL A 88 4.33 -10.89 6.38
CA VAL A 88 5.21 -10.05 7.19
C VAL A 88 6.64 -10.39 6.86
N VAL A 89 7.40 -9.41 6.37
CA VAL A 89 8.83 -9.59 6.04
C VAL A 89 9.69 -8.88 7.10
N LEU A 90 10.58 -9.64 7.74
CA LEU A 90 11.50 -9.21 8.79
C LEU A 90 12.97 -9.36 8.36
N ASP A 91 13.91 -8.79 9.13
CA ASP A 91 15.35 -8.94 8.85
C ASP A 91 15.85 -10.31 9.31
N GLY A 92 16.30 -11.15 8.35
CA GLY A 92 16.72 -12.52 8.63
C GLY A 92 18.01 -12.63 9.43
N GLU A 93 18.86 -11.60 9.41
CA GLU A 93 20.09 -11.56 10.20
C GLU A 93 19.88 -11.05 11.63
N ASN A 94 18.71 -10.50 11.95
CA ASN A 94 18.41 -9.95 13.27
C ASN A 94 17.74 -10.99 14.17
N GLN A 95 18.39 -11.36 15.28
CA GLN A 95 17.89 -12.38 16.20
C GLN A 95 16.58 -11.98 16.90
N THR A 96 16.35 -10.69 17.14
CA THR A 96 15.10 -10.17 17.73
C THR A 96 13.97 -10.29 16.72
N ASP A 97 14.22 -9.98 15.45
CA ASP A 97 13.27 -10.19 14.36
C ASP A 97 12.92 -11.67 14.18
N ARG A 98 13.91 -12.57 14.26
CA ARG A 98 13.64 -14.02 14.25
C ARG A 98 12.71 -14.45 15.38
N LYS A 99 12.97 -14.00 16.61
CA LYS A 99 12.11 -14.28 17.77
C LYS A 99 10.71 -13.70 17.58
N LEU A 100 10.60 -12.48 17.07
CA LEU A 100 9.31 -11.86 16.77
C LEU A 100 8.54 -12.69 15.73
N GLY A 101 9.21 -13.15 14.67
CA GLY A 101 8.58 -13.96 13.64
C GLY A 101 7.94 -15.24 14.18
N GLU A 102 8.60 -15.93 15.11
CA GLU A 102 8.03 -17.10 15.79
C GLU A 102 6.77 -16.79 16.61
N VAL A 103 6.70 -15.60 17.20
CA VAL A 103 5.52 -15.11 17.92
C VAL A 103 4.40 -14.79 16.94
N LEU A 104 4.71 -14.01 15.90
CA LEU A 104 3.74 -13.54 14.92
C LEU A 104 3.03 -14.69 14.19
N ARG A 105 3.74 -15.77 13.81
CA ARG A 105 3.12 -16.95 13.18
C ARG A 105 2.02 -17.60 14.03
N LYS A 106 2.06 -17.42 15.35
CA LYS A 106 1.14 -18.02 16.33
C LYS A 106 0.07 -17.04 16.81
N GLN A 107 0.13 -15.78 16.38
CA GLN A 107 -0.75 -14.72 16.82
C GLN A 107 -1.64 -14.27 15.65
N TYR A 108 -2.93 -14.08 15.91
CA TYR A 108 -3.85 -13.48 14.95
C TYR A 108 -3.24 -12.20 14.35
N PRO A 109 -3.28 -12.01 13.02
CA PRO A 109 -4.05 -12.75 12.01
C PRO A 109 -3.35 -13.98 11.43
N PHE A 110 -2.37 -14.53 12.13
CA PHE A 110 -1.54 -15.66 11.71
C PHE A 110 -0.81 -15.37 10.40
N PRO A 111 -0.04 -14.27 10.33
CA PRO A 111 0.69 -13.91 9.12
C PRO A 111 1.64 -15.00 8.67
N ARG A 112 1.83 -15.07 7.35
CA ARG A 112 2.98 -15.75 6.77
C ARG A 112 4.20 -14.88 7.03
N VAL A 113 5.08 -15.34 7.91
CA VAL A 113 6.30 -14.60 8.26
C VAL A 113 7.48 -15.08 7.42
N CYS A 114 8.10 -14.10 6.78
CA CYS A 114 9.25 -14.24 5.91
C CYS A 114 10.45 -13.47 6.43
N PHE A 115 11.64 -13.92 6.06
CA PHE A 115 12.89 -13.27 6.42
C PHE A 115 13.62 -12.83 5.16
N GLN A 116 13.89 -11.54 5.05
CA GLN A 116 14.75 -11.01 4.01
C GLN A 116 16.20 -11.19 4.48
N GLY A 117 17.00 -11.94 3.70
CA GLY A 117 18.44 -12.07 3.94
C GLY A 117 19.17 -10.72 3.92
N PRO A 118 20.43 -10.69 4.41
CA PRO A 118 21.22 -9.46 4.46
C PRO A 118 21.41 -8.87 3.06
N ALA A 119 21.17 -7.57 2.93
CA ALA A 119 21.46 -6.82 1.72
C ALA A 119 22.77 -6.04 1.90
N ASN A 120 23.52 -5.79 0.82
CA ASN A 120 24.73 -4.97 0.88
C ASN A 120 24.37 -3.56 1.38
N PRO A 121 24.89 -3.11 2.54
CA PRO A 121 24.53 -1.81 3.13
C PRO A 121 24.81 -0.62 2.21
N LYS A 122 25.74 -0.76 1.28
CA LYS A 122 26.06 0.27 0.29
C LYS A 122 24.90 0.56 -0.67
N ILE A 123 23.97 -0.37 -0.86
CA ILE A 123 22.81 -0.18 -1.75
C ILE A 123 21.82 0.83 -1.15
N TYR A 124 21.67 0.83 0.17
CA TYR A 124 20.70 1.67 0.88
C TYR A 124 21.38 2.66 1.85
N HIS A 125 22.68 2.93 1.64
CA HIS A 125 23.49 3.84 2.46
C HIS A 125 23.46 3.53 3.98
N GLY A 126 23.27 2.27 4.35
CA GLY A 126 23.13 1.87 5.76
C GLY A 126 21.84 2.34 6.44
N LEU A 127 20.92 2.98 5.70
CA LEU A 127 19.67 3.50 6.23
C LEU A 127 18.57 2.42 6.21
N GLY A 128 18.15 1.94 7.40
CA GLY A 128 17.16 0.87 7.52
C GLY A 128 15.83 1.16 6.81
N HIS A 129 15.33 2.40 6.87
CA HIS A 129 14.13 2.79 6.11
C HIS A 129 14.32 2.59 4.60
N GLN A 130 15.50 2.89 4.05
CA GLN A 130 15.78 2.75 2.63
C GLN A 130 15.92 1.29 2.22
N ARG A 131 16.43 0.43 3.11
CA ARG A 131 16.36 -1.03 2.91
C ARG A 131 14.90 -1.48 2.76
N MET A 132 14.01 -1.02 3.64
CA MET A 132 12.59 -1.35 3.52
C MET A 132 12.01 -0.89 2.18
N GLN A 133 12.27 0.36 1.76
CA GLN A 133 11.83 0.88 0.47
C GLN A 133 12.33 0.03 -0.71
N ARG A 134 13.59 -0.43 -0.67
CA ARG A 134 14.14 -1.35 -1.67
C ARG A 134 13.38 -2.68 -1.68
N ASP A 135 13.15 -3.27 -0.52
CA ASP A 135 12.55 -4.61 -0.41
C ASP A 135 11.12 -4.64 -0.95
N PHE A 136 10.39 -3.53 -0.90
CA PHE A 136 9.09 -3.37 -1.56
C PHE A 136 9.15 -3.57 -3.08
N PHE A 137 10.32 -3.39 -3.71
CA PHE A 137 10.51 -3.69 -5.13
C PHE A 137 10.77 -5.18 -5.40
N TYR A 138 10.76 -6.08 -4.42
CA TYR A 138 10.96 -7.53 -4.66
C TYR A 138 9.86 -8.41 -4.02
N PRO A 139 8.57 -8.09 -4.19
CA PRO A 139 7.49 -8.85 -3.56
C PRO A 139 7.40 -10.28 -4.09
N GLU A 140 7.87 -10.56 -5.32
CA GLU A 140 7.84 -11.89 -5.93
C GLU A 140 8.65 -12.95 -5.16
N ARG A 141 9.57 -12.51 -4.28
CA ARG A 141 10.30 -13.40 -3.36
C ARG A 141 9.41 -13.94 -2.23
N PHE A 142 8.30 -13.28 -1.99
CA PHE A 142 7.47 -13.49 -0.80
C PHE A 142 6.01 -13.74 -1.15
N THR A 143 5.59 -13.66 -2.40
CA THR A 143 4.23 -14.02 -2.78
C THR A 143 4.19 -14.57 -4.20
N SER A 144 3.33 -15.57 -4.39
CA SER A 144 2.95 -16.09 -5.71
C SER A 144 1.59 -15.57 -6.17
N LYS A 145 0.97 -14.66 -5.42
CA LYS A 145 -0.33 -14.06 -5.76
C LYS A 145 -0.16 -13.06 -6.90
N LYS A 146 -1.21 -12.90 -7.71
CA LYS A 146 -1.23 -11.94 -8.81
C LYS A 146 -1.04 -10.50 -8.32
N TYR A 147 -1.68 -10.16 -7.21
CA TYR A 147 -1.64 -8.82 -6.63
C TYR A 147 -0.92 -8.82 -5.29
N VAL A 148 -0.25 -7.70 -5.00
CA VAL A 148 0.31 -7.40 -3.69
C VAL A 148 -0.25 -6.06 -3.22
N GLY A 149 -0.75 -6.02 -1.99
CA GLY A 149 -1.27 -4.82 -1.34
C GLY A 149 -0.30 -4.34 -0.27
N PHE A 150 0.42 -3.25 -0.54
CA PHE A 150 1.42 -2.73 0.38
C PHE A 150 0.80 -1.86 1.46
N ILE A 151 1.25 -2.06 2.70
CA ILE A 151 0.86 -1.26 3.86
C ILE A 151 2.09 -0.93 4.72
N ASP A 152 2.00 0.15 5.50
CA ASP A 152 2.94 0.45 6.59
C ASP A 152 2.42 -0.07 7.94
N THR A 153 3.31 -0.26 8.93
CA THR A 153 2.96 -0.82 10.24
C THR A 153 2.01 0.06 11.06
N ASP A 154 1.96 1.36 10.79
CA ASP A 154 1.09 2.33 11.45
C ASP A 154 -0.15 2.67 10.59
N THR A 155 -0.49 1.81 9.64
CA THR A 155 -1.77 1.83 8.94
C THR A 155 -2.89 1.53 9.93
N VAL A 156 -3.92 2.38 9.97
CA VAL A 156 -5.14 2.15 10.73
C VAL A 156 -6.31 2.10 9.76
N PHE A 157 -6.98 0.94 9.68
CA PHE A 157 -8.25 0.86 8.97
C PHE A 157 -9.32 1.61 9.75
N VAL A 158 -10.13 2.40 9.04
CA VAL A 158 -11.12 3.29 9.65
C VAL A 158 -12.54 2.99 9.22
N THR A 159 -12.73 2.05 8.29
CA THR A 159 -14.05 1.64 7.80
C THR A 159 -13.99 0.22 7.30
N ARG A 160 -15.13 -0.47 7.28
CA ARG A 160 -15.24 -1.80 6.65
C ARG A 160 -14.70 -1.74 5.22
N VAL A 161 -13.69 -2.54 4.94
CA VAL A 161 -13.11 -2.69 3.61
C VAL A 161 -14.09 -3.46 2.73
N THR A 162 -14.35 -2.94 1.54
CA THR A 162 -15.21 -3.55 0.52
C THR A 162 -14.38 -3.86 -0.72
N ARG A 163 -14.80 -4.85 -1.53
CA ARG A 163 -14.13 -5.17 -2.80
C ARG A 163 -13.99 -3.92 -3.66
N GLN A 164 -15.05 -3.12 -3.79
CA GLN A 164 -15.06 -1.91 -4.63
C GLN A 164 -14.06 -0.83 -4.21
N LEU A 165 -13.64 -0.76 -2.94
CA LEU A 165 -12.58 0.19 -2.54
C LEU A 165 -11.17 -0.29 -2.93
N LEU A 166 -11.00 -1.59 -3.15
CA LEU A 166 -9.73 -2.21 -3.52
C LEU A 166 -9.64 -2.50 -5.03
N PHE A 167 -10.77 -2.88 -5.64
CA PHE A 167 -10.92 -3.30 -7.02
C PHE A 167 -12.25 -2.85 -7.60
N GLU A 168 -12.23 -2.17 -8.74
CA GLU A 168 -13.40 -1.81 -9.52
C GLU A 168 -13.30 -2.46 -10.90
N GLU A 169 -14.36 -3.15 -11.34
CA GLU A 169 -14.34 -3.93 -12.59
C GLU A 169 -13.14 -4.89 -12.70
N GLU A 170 -12.82 -5.58 -11.60
CA GLU A 170 -11.66 -6.49 -11.47
C GLU A 170 -10.28 -5.83 -11.61
N LYS A 171 -10.22 -4.49 -11.71
CA LYS A 171 -8.98 -3.70 -11.78
C LYS A 171 -8.64 -3.10 -10.43
N PRO A 172 -7.37 -3.12 -9.97
CA PRO A 172 -7.00 -2.49 -8.71
C PRO A 172 -7.24 -0.98 -8.74
N VAL A 173 -7.73 -0.45 -7.63
CA VAL A 173 -7.96 0.98 -7.44
C VAL A 173 -6.66 1.66 -7.00
N VAL A 174 -6.32 2.74 -7.71
CA VAL A 174 -5.14 3.58 -7.41
C VAL A 174 -5.57 4.99 -7.11
N ILE A 175 -5.29 5.48 -5.89
CA ILE A 175 -5.65 6.83 -5.45
C ILE A 175 -4.40 7.68 -5.32
N GLY A 176 -4.13 8.49 -6.33
CA GLY A 176 -3.05 9.48 -6.33
C GLY A 176 -3.48 10.83 -5.77
N VAL A 177 -2.50 11.62 -5.35
CA VAL A 177 -2.68 13.03 -5.01
C VAL A 177 -1.91 13.90 -5.99
N TYR A 178 -2.57 14.95 -6.47
CA TYR A 178 -1.95 15.99 -7.29
C TYR A 178 -2.11 17.36 -6.65
N GLY A 179 -1.39 18.36 -7.16
CA GLY A 179 -1.34 19.70 -6.58
C GLY A 179 0.00 19.99 -5.89
N PRO A 180 0.05 21.01 -5.00
CA PRO A 180 1.31 21.42 -4.40
C PRO A 180 1.91 20.28 -3.55
N ALA A 181 3.23 20.32 -3.36
CA ALA A 181 3.86 19.43 -2.39
C ALA A 181 3.39 19.77 -0.97
N ALA A 182 3.29 18.77 -0.09
CA ALA A 182 2.88 18.98 1.30
C ALA A 182 3.96 19.72 2.11
N ASP A 183 5.21 19.42 1.78
CA ASP A 183 6.43 19.81 2.47
C ASP A 183 7.63 19.64 1.51
N PRO A 184 8.85 20.04 1.92
CA PRO A 184 10.05 19.91 1.09
C PRO A 184 10.35 18.47 0.66
N PHE A 185 10.14 17.48 1.53
CA PHE A 185 10.37 16.07 1.21
C PHE A 185 9.56 15.64 -0.01
N TRP A 186 8.27 15.98 -0.05
CA TRP A 186 7.41 15.62 -1.19
C TRP A 186 7.67 16.45 -2.45
N SER A 187 8.26 17.63 -2.33
CA SER A 187 8.73 18.37 -3.51
C SER A 187 9.95 17.67 -4.12
N GLU A 188 10.96 17.42 -3.30
CA GLU A 188 12.20 16.77 -3.72
C GLU A 188 11.95 15.35 -4.26
N SER A 189 11.10 14.57 -3.60
CA SER A 189 10.73 13.22 -4.04
C SER A 189 10.12 13.18 -5.43
N SER A 190 9.33 14.19 -5.80
CA SER A 190 8.78 14.29 -7.15
C SER A 190 9.86 14.63 -8.20
N GLU A 191 10.85 15.44 -7.84
CA GLU A 191 11.99 15.74 -8.71
C GLU A 191 12.88 14.52 -8.92
N ILE A 192 13.12 13.74 -7.87
CA ILE A 192 13.89 12.50 -7.96
C ILE A 192 13.14 11.48 -8.81
N THR A 193 11.85 11.30 -8.58
CA THR A 193 10.99 10.45 -9.43
C THR A 193 11.09 10.91 -10.89
N ALA A 194 11.05 12.22 -11.14
CA ALA A 194 11.16 12.74 -12.49
C ALA A 194 12.51 12.49 -13.17
N LYS A 195 13.61 12.59 -12.41
CA LYS A 195 14.96 12.26 -12.88
C LYS A 195 15.11 10.77 -13.22
N ILE A 196 14.54 9.90 -12.39
CA ILE A 196 14.60 8.45 -12.58
C ILE A 196 13.85 8.03 -13.84
N TYR A 197 12.63 8.54 -14.01
CA TYR A 197 11.77 8.18 -15.14
C TYR A 197 12.06 8.99 -16.41
N LYS A 198 12.88 10.05 -16.32
CA LYS A 198 13.10 11.04 -17.39
C LYS A 198 11.80 11.68 -17.87
N THR A 199 10.79 11.73 -17.01
CA THR A 199 9.48 12.38 -17.24
C THR A 199 8.93 12.86 -15.91
N LYS A 200 8.10 13.90 -15.92
CA LYS A 200 7.52 14.47 -14.71
C LYS A 200 6.56 13.48 -14.01
N GLU A 201 6.60 13.50 -12.68
CA GLU A 201 5.69 12.76 -11.80
C GLU A 201 4.24 13.20 -12.05
N VAL A 202 3.36 12.22 -12.27
CA VAL A 202 1.93 12.45 -12.54
C VAL A 202 1.11 12.42 -11.26
N MET A 203 1.50 11.65 -10.26
CA MET A 203 0.83 11.65 -8.97
C MET A 203 1.79 11.29 -7.85
N LYS A 204 1.55 11.87 -6.69
CA LYS A 204 2.05 11.30 -5.44
C LYS A 204 1.21 10.07 -5.10
N CYS A 205 1.86 8.92 -4.93
CA CYS A 205 1.29 7.77 -4.21
C CYS A 205 1.87 7.70 -2.78
N MET A 206 1.38 6.78 -1.94
CA MET A 206 1.45 6.86 -0.47
C MET A 206 0.43 7.86 0.09
N SER A 207 -0.78 7.88 -0.47
CA SER A 207 -1.90 8.69 0.00
C SER A 207 -3.10 7.84 0.46
N TYR A 208 -2.92 6.52 0.55
CA TYR A 208 -3.91 5.53 0.98
C TYR A 208 -3.20 4.18 1.18
N PHE A 209 -3.80 3.30 1.99
CA PHE A 209 -3.40 1.91 2.12
C PHE A 209 -4.60 0.95 2.07
N PRO A 210 -4.46 -0.26 1.49
CA PRO A 210 -3.26 -0.75 0.81
C PRO A 210 -3.07 -0.14 -0.58
N VAL A 211 -1.83 0.04 -1.01
CA VAL A 211 -1.50 0.33 -2.42
C VAL A 211 -1.37 -1.01 -3.15
N ILE A 212 -2.33 -1.33 -4.02
CA ILE A 212 -2.42 -2.64 -4.68
C ILE A 212 -1.79 -2.57 -6.08
N ILE A 213 -0.81 -3.44 -6.34
CA ILE A 213 -0.08 -3.51 -7.60
C ILE A 213 0.05 -4.97 -8.04
N LYS A 214 0.04 -5.24 -9.35
CA LYS A 214 0.40 -6.55 -9.87
C LYS A 214 1.87 -6.83 -9.61
N VAL A 215 2.19 -8.02 -9.11
CA VAL A 215 3.58 -8.43 -8.87
C VAL A 215 4.41 -8.34 -10.15
N GLU A 216 3.84 -8.77 -11.28
CA GLU A 216 4.45 -8.66 -12.62
C GLU A 216 4.87 -7.22 -12.97
N HIS A 217 4.05 -6.22 -12.68
CA HIS A 217 4.37 -4.83 -13.03
C HIS A 217 5.52 -4.26 -12.20
N ILE A 218 5.79 -4.82 -11.02
CA ILE A 218 6.95 -4.42 -10.20
C ILE A 218 8.22 -5.02 -10.79
N ILE A 219 8.16 -6.23 -11.33
CA ILE A 219 9.27 -6.84 -12.08
C ILE A 219 9.58 -6.01 -13.32
N LEU A 220 8.56 -5.74 -14.15
CA LEU A 220 8.70 -4.96 -15.38
C LEU A 220 9.17 -3.51 -15.11
N LEU A 221 8.78 -2.93 -13.97
CA LEU A 221 9.31 -1.64 -13.52
C LEU A 221 10.83 -1.69 -13.36
N ARG A 222 11.35 -2.69 -12.64
CA ARG A 222 12.79 -2.82 -12.44
C ARG A 222 13.50 -2.98 -13.77
N GLU A 223 13.02 -3.87 -14.64
CA GLU A 223 13.58 -4.09 -15.99
C GLU A 223 13.59 -2.81 -16.83
N TYR A 224 12.50 -2.03 -16.80
CA TYR A 224 12.42 -0.74 -17.48
C TYR A 224 13.48 0.23 -16.98
N LEU A 225 13.61 0.38 -15.65
CA LEU A 225 14.61 1.28 -15.07
C LEU A 225 16.04 0.81 -15.40
N GLU A 226 16.30 -0.49 -15.33
CA GLU A 226 17.59 -1.07 -15.74
C GLU A 226 17.92 -0.74 -17.20
N ALA A 227 16.95 -0.85 -18.10
CA ALA A 227 17.12 -0.54 -19.51
C ALA A 227 17.42 0.95 -19.75
N ILE A 228 16.67 1.88 -19.13
CA ILE A 228 16.85 3.32 -19.39
C ILE A 228 18.08 3.93 -18.70
N HIS A 229 18.64 3.26 -17.68
CA HIS A 229 19.83 3.70 -16.95
C HIS A 229 21.09 2.89 -17.30
N ALA A 230 20.95 1.77 -18.03
CA ALA A 230 22.03 0.82 -18.34
C ALA A 230 22.80 0.38 -17.09
N LYS A 231 22.07 0.05 -16.02
CA LYS A 231 22.57 -0.32 -14.68
C LYS A 231 21.67 -1.37 -14.08
N SER A 232 22.15 -2.12 -13.08
CA SER A 232 21.28 -2.98 -12.27
C SER A 232 20.30 -2.13 -11.46
N PHE A 233 19.14 -2.69 -11.09
CA PHE A 233 18.15 -1.98 -10.28
C PHE A 233 18.75 -1.56 -8.93
N ASP A 234 19.56 -2.40 -8.30
CA ASP A 234 20.22 -2.09 -7.03
C ASP A 234 21.23 -0.93 -7.18
N ASP A 235 21.94 -0.83 -8.30
CA ASP A 235 22.82 0.32 -8.58
C ASP A 235 21.99 1.60 -8.81
N ILE A 236 20.84 1.49 -9.46
CA ILE A 236 19.91 2.62 -9.65
C ILE A 236 19.38 3.08 -8.30
N PHE A 237 18.82 2.16 -7.50
CA PHE A 237 18.31 2.45 -6.17
C PHE A 237 19.40 3.11 -5.32
N LYS A 238 20.62 2.58 -5.33
CA LYS A 238 21.78 3.14 -4.63
C LYS A 238 22.09 4.59 -4.98
N MET A 239 21.94 4.99 -6.25
CA MET A 239 22.17 6.37 -6.67
C MET A 239 21.17 7.35 -6.04
N TYR A 240 19.99 6.89 -5.61
CA TYR A 240 18.94 7.75 -5.09
C TYR A 240 18.56 7.48 -3.63
N ALA A 241 19.04 6.38 -3.03
CA ALA A 241 18.64 5.96 -1.69
C ALA A 241 19.06 6.92 -0.56
N TYR A 242 20.01 7.83 -0.78
CA TYR A 242 20.35 8.87 0.19
C TYR A 242 19.44 10.12 0.09
N LEU A 243 18.57 10.16 -0.92
CA LEU A 243 17.68 11.29 -1.20
C LEU A 243 16.25 10.99 -0.70
N PRO A 244 15.38 12.02 -0.61
CA PRO A 244 13.95 11.84 -0.38
C PRO A 244 13.30 11.05 -1.51
N ILE A 245 13.18 9.73 -1.37
CA ILE A 245 12.50 8.87 -2.34
C ILE A 245 11.24 8.26 -1.72
N SER A 246 10.28 7.93 -2.59
CA SER A 246 9.12 7.12 -2.25
C SER A 246 8.97 6.00 -3.28
N GLN A 247 9.12 4.76 -2.82
CA GLN A 247 8.86 3.57 -3.60
C GLN A 247 7.46 3.58 -4.23
N PHE A 248 6.46 4.10 -3.49
CA PHE A 248 5.08 4.19 -3.98
C PHE A 248 4.95 5.16 -5.17
N SER A 249 5.62 6.32 -5.12
CA SER A 249 5.67 7.23 -6.28
C SER A 249 6.29 6.54 -7.49
N TRP A 250 7.36 5.77 -7.32
CA TRP A 250 7.99 5.07 -8.45
C TRP A 250 7.05 4.02 -9.04
N MET A 251 6.44 3.19 -8.19
CA MET A 251 5.54 2.14 -8.65
C MET A 251 4.31 2.72 -9.36
N CYS A 252 3.68 3.74 -8.78
CA CYS A 252 2.52 4.40 -9.38
C CYS A 252 2.86 5.12 -10.70
N GLN A 253 4.03 5.76 -10.77
CA GLN A 253 4.49 6.41 -12.00
C GLN A 253 4.60 5.38 -13.14
N TYR A 254 5.19 4.21 -12.86
CA TYR A 254 5.32 3.14 -13.85
C TYR A 254 3.96 2.63 -14.36
N ILE A 255 3.06 2.25 -13.45
CA ILE A 255 1.76 1.70 -13.86
C ILE A 255 0.89 2.74 -14.55
N TRP A 256 1.06 4.02 -14.25
CA TRP A 256 0.39 5.09 -14.99
C TRP A 256 0.93 5.23 -16.42
N MET A 257 2.24 5.13 -16.61
CA MET A 257 2.87 5.29 -17.92
C MET A 257 2.59 4.12 -18.85
N PHE A 258 2.61 2.89 -18.34
CA PHE A 258 2.65 1.69 -19.19
C PHE A 258 1.43 0.77 -19.04
N HIS A 259 0.68 0.88 -17.94
CA HIS A 259 -0.41 -0.04 -17.60
C HIS A 259 -1.71 0.68 -17.24
N ARG A 260 -1.93 1.91 -17.76
CA ARG A 260 -3.05 2.78 -17.35
C ARG A 260 -4.42 2.09 -17.40
N GLU A 261 -4.62 1.26 -18.41
CA GLU A 261 -5.90 0.57 -18.66
C GLU A 261 -6.14 -0.65 -17.75
N GLU A 262 -5.13 -1.09 -17.00
CA GLU A 262 -5.20 -2.26 -16.12
C GLU A 262 -5.56 -1.93 -14.67
N TYR A 263 -5.74 -0.64 -14.38
CA TYR A 263 -6.05 -0.08 -13.07
C TYR A 263 -7.17 0.94 -13.17
N LYS A 264 -7.78 1.26 -12.03
CA LYS A 264 -8.77 2.33 -11.88
C LYS A 264 -8.15 3.47 -11.10
N PHE A 265 -7.77 4.54 -11.81
CA PHE A 265 -7.08 5.67 -11.21
C PHE A 265 -8.03 6.77 -10.75
N TYR A 266 -7.78 7.27 -9.55
CA TYR A 266 -8.44 8.42 -8.96
C TYR A 266 -7.41 9.42 -8.47
N PHE A 267 -7.68 10.70 -8.69
CA PHE A 267 -6.77 11.80 -8.43
C PHE A 267 -7.45 12.82 -7.53
N ASN A 268 -6.96 12.88 -6.30
CA ASN A 268 -7.47 13.81 -5.32
C ASN A 268 -6.60 15.06 -5.31
N GLN A 269 -7.21 16.21 -5.63
CA GLN A 269 -6.51 17.50 -5.61
C GLN A 269 -6.16 17.84 -4.17
N ARG A 270 -4.88 18.08 -3.87
CA ARG A 270 -4.49 18.50 -2.53
C ARG A 270 -5.18 19.84 -2.19
N PRO A 271 -5.78 19.98 -0.99
CA PRO A 271 -6.40 21.23 -0.57
C PRO A 271 -5.34 22.34 -0.52
N THR A 272 -5.64 23.50 -1.09
CA THR A 272 -4.81 24.69 -0.93
C THR A 272 -5.19 25.40 0.37
N LYS A 273 -4.25 25.57 1.31
CA LYS A 273 -4.49 26.36 2.53
C LYS A 273 -4.48 27.86 2.19
N GLY A 274 -5.59 28.57 2.42
CA GLY A 274 -5.68 30.05 2.34
C GLY A 274 -5.57 30.64 0.93
N ASN A 275 -5.17 31.92 0.84
CA ASN A 275 -4.96 32.70 -0.40
C ASN A 275 -3.87 32.13 -1.34
N LEU A 276 -3.33 30.94 -1.07
CA LEU A 276 -2.58 30.14 -2.02
C LEU A 276 -3.55 29.62 -3.09
N THR A 277 -4.07 30.53 -3.90
CA THR A 277 -4.63 30.15 -5.19
C THR A 277 -3.56 29.35 -5.91
N TRP A 278 -3.91 28.19 -6.44
CA TRP A 278 -3.09 27.42 -7.38
C TRP A 278 -2.75 28.24 -8.66
N ARG A 279 -3.07 29.54 -8.71
CA ARG A 279 -2.84 30.43 -9.83
C ARG A 279 -1.40 30.95 -9.92
N GLY A 280 -0.50 30.59 -8.98
CA GLY A 280 0.89 31.03 -9.01
C GLY A 280 1.89 29.92 -8.67
N GLU A 281 2.60 29.44 -9.69
CA GLU A 281 4.04 29.13 -9.72
C GLU A 281 4.71 28.20 -8.68
N ASN A 282 4.04 27.67 -7.67
CA ASN A 282 4.60 26.61 -6.80
C ASN A 282 4.36 25.20 -7.39
N ASN A 283 4.65 25.05 -8.69
CA ASN A 283 4.79 23.73 -9.30
C ASN A 283 6.09 23.14 -8.79
N SER A 284 6.03 22.06 -8.01
CA SER A 284 7.25 21.27 -7.78
C SER A 284 7.83 20.90 -9.16
N PRO A 285 9.08 21.26 -9.49
CA PRO A 285 9.65 21.09 -10.83
C PRO A 285 9.52 19.68 -11.39
N GLY A 286 9.51 18.69 -10.49
CA GLY A 286 9.33 17.28 -10.78
C GLY A 286 7.93 16.86 -11.19
N ARG A 287 6.88 17.69 -11.04
CA ARG A 287 5.49 17.33 -11.32
C ARG A 287 4.93 17.92 -12.61
N VAL A 288 4.00 17.20 -13.21
CA VAL A 288 3.17 17.73 -14.30
C VAL A 288 2.32 18.91 -13.81
N ASN A 289 2.04 19.87 -14.69
CA ASN A 289 1.33 21.11 -14.35
C ASN A 289 -0.20 20.92 -14.31
N HIS A 290 -0.96 21.95 -13.88
CA HIS A 290 -2.43 21.88 -13.84
C HIS A 290 -3.06 21.48 -15.16
N THR A 291 -2.53 22.05 -16.24
CA THR A 291 -3.07 21.92 -17.58
C THR A 291 -3.03 20.46 -18.02
N TYR A 292 -2.00 19.72 -17.64
CA TYR A 292 -1.94 18.27 -17.83
C TYR A 292 -3.16 17.59 -17.20
N TYR A 293 -3.44 17.82 -15.92
CA TYR A 293 -4.58 17.18 -15.25
C TYR A 293 -5.90 17.55 -15.90
N ASN A 294 -6.06 18.83 -16.29
CA ASN A 294 -7.26 19.31 -16.97
C ASN A 294 -7.50 18.61 -18.31
N ASN A 295 -6.44 18.28 -19.04
CA ASN A 295 -6.53 17.71 -20.38
C ASN A 295 -6.54 16.17 -20.36
N VAL A 296 -5.90 15.54 -19.36
CA VAL A 296 -5.64 14.09 -19.35
C VAL A 296 -6.60 13.32 -18.45
N LEU A 297 -7.09 13.93 -17.36
CA LEU A 297 -7.97 13.25 -16.40
C LEU A 297 -9.44 13.42 -16.78
N THR A 298 -10.18 12.32 -16.79
CA THR A 298 -11.65 12.35 -16.95
C THR A 298 -12.33 12.90 -15.69
N PRO A 299 -13.61 13.33 -15.76
CA PRO A 299 -14.37 13.74 -14.58
C PRO A 299 -14.43 12.64 -13.51
N GLU A 300 -14.60 11.39 -13.92
CA GLU A 300 -14.61 10.21 -13.04
C GLU A 300 -13.29 10.04 -12.30
N GLN A 301 -12.15 10.17 -13.01
CA GLN A 301 -10.82 10.09 -12.42
C GLN A 301 -10.54 11.21 -11.40
N ARG A 302 -11.32 12.29 -11.39
CA ARG A 302 -11.22 13.38 -10.40
C ARG A 302 -12.24 13.27 -9.27
N THR A 303 -13.06 12.22 -9.24
CA THR A 303 -14.03 11.99 -8.17
C THR A 303 -13.30 11.53 -6.90
N PRO A 304 -13.56 12.16 -5.73
CA PRO A 304 -12.88 11.81 -4.50
C PRO A 304 -13.25 10.40 -4.03
N LYS A 305 -12.28 9.51 -3.94
CA LYS A 305 -12.53 8.16 -3.42
C LYS A 305 -12.39 8.03 -1.91
N PRO A 306 -13.31 7.34 -1.23
CA PRO A 306 -13.15 6.96 0.17
C PRO A 306 -11.90 6.09 0.33
N ARG A 307 -11.14 6.34 1.39
CA ARG A 307 -10.00 5.51 1.77
C ARG A 307 -10.40 4.56 2.88
N THR A 308 -9.88 3.35 2.80
CA THR A 308 -10.10 2.31 3.82
C THR A 308 -9.33 2.58 5.10
N SER A 309 -8.26 3.37 5.02
CA SER A 309 -7.28 3.52 6.09
C SER A 309 -6.66 4.92 6.13
N ILE A 310 -6.01 5.20 7.26
CA ILE A 310 -5.20 6.39 7.49
C ILE A 310 -3.76 5.99 7.86
N HIS A 311 -2.83 6.93 7.67
CA HIS A 311 -1.45 6.82 8.09
C HIS A 311 -1.28 7.49 9.47
N TYR A 312 -1.30 6.70 10.55
CA TYR A 312 -1.52 7.22 11.91
C TYR A 312 -0.41 8.19 12.36
N ARG A 313 0.87 7.94 12.08
CA ARG A 313 1.97 8.83 12.51
C ARG A 313 1.87 10.25 11.96
N TYR A 314 1.22 10.43 10.81
CA TYR A 314 1.07 11.72 10.13
C TYR A 314 -0.18 12.48 10.54
N THR A 315 -0.96 11.93 11.46
CA THR A 315 -2.09 12.60 12.09
C THR A 315 -1.58 13.43 13.29
N ALA A 316 -0.75 14.44 13.02
CA ALA A 316 -0.03 15.19 14.07
C ALA A 316 -0.95 15.84 15.13
N GLN A 317 -2.15 16.25 14.73
CA GLN A 317 -3.18 16.81 15.61
C GLN A 317 -3.96 15.75 16.44
N TRP A 318 -3.59 14.47 16.28
CA TRP A 318 -4.39 13.30 16.63
C TRP A 318 -3.55 12.18 17.28
N LYS A 319 -2.30 12.47 17.70
CA LYS A 319 -1.39 11.50 18.35
C LYS A 319 -1.78 11.16 19.80
N LYS A 320 -3.08 10.97 20.07
CA LYS A 320 -3.60 10.60 21.37
C LYS A 320 -4.39 9.31 21.27
N VAL A 321 -4.34 8.49 22.32
CA VAL A 321 -5.10 7.23 22.44
C VAL A 321 -6.58 7.45 22.16
N GLU A 322 -7.12 8.58 22.63
CA GLU A 322 -8.50 9.01 22.41
C GLU A 322 -8.83 9.17 20.93
N THR A 323 -7.85 9.53 20.09
CA THR A 323 -8.07 9.70 18.66
C THR A 323 -8.14 8.37 17.93
N LEU A 324 -7.28 7.40 18.23
CA LEU A 324 -7.43 6.06 17.67
C LEU A 324 -8.81 5.48 18.05
N ARG A 325 -9.16 5.57 19.33
CA ARG A 325 -10.48 5.13 19.81
C ARG A 325 -11.61 5.81 19.05
N ARG A 326 -11.49 7.12 18.79
CA ARG A 326 -12.47 7.89 18.00
C ARG A 326 -12.56 7.39 16.56
N PHE A 327 -11.45 7.14 15.88
CA PHE A 327 -11.48 6.60 14.51
C PHE A 327 -12.13 5.22 14.45
N LEU A 328 -11.77 4.32 15.37
CA LEU A 328 -12.38 3.00 15.46
C LEU A 328 -13.88 3.08 15.78
N GLN A 329 -14.27 3.95 16.72
CA GLN A 329 -15.68 4.18 17.07
C GLN A 329 -16.49 4.67 15.88
N ILE A 330 -16.05 5.74 15.22
CA ILE A 330 -16.75 6.29 14.06
C ILE A 330 -16.83 5.22 12.96
N GLY A 331 -15.73 4.55 12.66
CA GLY A 331 -15.69 3.48 11.66
C GLY A 331 -16.68 2.35 11.93
N LEU A 332 -16.74 1.86 13.18
CA LEU A 332 -17.69 0.84 13.60
C LEU A 332 -19.14 1.31 13.49
N CYS A 333 -19.43 2.55 13.90
CA CYS A 333 -20.78 3.11 13.81
C CYS A 333 -21.28 3.15 12.37
N PHE A 334 -20.48 3.68 11.45
CA PHE A 334 -20.84 3.67 10.03
C PHE A 334 -20.82 2.26 9.41
N SER A 335 -20.08 1.31 9.98
CA SER A 335 -20.02 -0.09 9.51
C SER A 335 -21.13 -1.00 10.06
N GLY A 336 -22.25 -0.44 10.53
CA GLY A 336 -23.41 -1.18 11.06
C GLY A 336 -23.65 -0.97 12.56
N GLY A 337 -22.74 -0.30 13.27
CA GLY A 337 -22.86 -0.05 14.71
C GLY A 337 -24.11 0.76 15.10
N PHE A 338 -24.60 1.64 14.22
CA PHE A 338 -25.86 2.37 14.46
C PHE A 338 -27.06 1.46 14.71
N ASP A 339 -27.05 0.23 14.21
CA ASP A 339 -28.19 -0.68 14.31
C ASP A 339 -28.02 -1.73 15.44
N VAL A 340 -26.80 -1.96 15.95
CA VAL A 340 -26.54 -3.01 16.98
C VAL A 340 -25.84 -2.55 18.24
N CYS A 341 -25.24 -1.37 18.25
CA CYS A 341 -24.59 -0.79 19.41
C CYS A 341 -24.98 0.69 19.53
N VAL A 342 -26.28 0.95 19.60
CA VAL A 342 -26.89 2.29 19.59
C VAL A 342 -26.26 3.22 20.64
N GLU A 343 -26.08 2.74 21.87
CA GLU A 343 -25.47 3.52 22.94
C GLU A 343 -24.02 3.92 22.63
N PHE A 344 -23.24 2.99 22.06
CA PHE A 344 -21.85 3.24 21.64
C PHE A 344 -21.77 4.31 20.53
N CYS A 345 -22.79 4.38 19.68
CA CYS A 345 -22.86 5.32 18.55
C CYS A 345 -23.66 6.60 18.83
N SER A 346 -24.16 6.78 20.06
CA SER A 346 -25.02 7.92 20.44
C SER A 346 -24.39 9.29 20.19
N ASN A 347 -23.07 9.39 20.26
CA ASN A 347 -22.31 10.63 20.02
C ASN A 347 -21.77 10.76 18.58
N VAL A 348 -22.14 9.86 17.67
CA VAL A 348 -21.73 9.89 16.26
C VAL A 348 -22.91 10.31 15.40
N GLU A 349 -22.75 11.37 14.61
CA GLU A 349 -23.81 11.85 13.73
C GLU A 349 -23.91 10.98 12.46
N LYS A 350 -25.02 10.24 12.33
CA LYS A 350 -25.26 9.24 11.26
C LYS A 350 -25.19 9.82 9.84
N ASN A 351 -25.54 11.09 9.67
CA ASN A 351 -25.59 11.76 8.35
C ASN A 351 -24.35 12.63 8.06
N SER A 352 -23.35 12.61 8.94
CA SER A 352 -22.12 13.39 8.78
C SER A 352 -21.09 12.69 7.89
N LEU A 353 -20.15 13.47 7.36
CA LEU A 353 -18.94 12.91 6.73
C LEU A 353 -18.05 12.25 7.78
N GLN A 354 -17.70 11.00 7.56
CA GLN A 354 -16.66 10.34 8.32
C GLN A 354 -15.30 10.93 7.92
N GLU A 355 -14.66 11.57 8.89
CA GLU A 355 -13.35 12.21 8.70
C GLU A 355 -12.28 11.25 8.15
N GLY A 356 -12.18 10.04 8.70
CA GLY A 356 -11.13 9.09 8.33
C GLY A 356 -11.14 8.66 6.85
N LEU A 357 -12.27 8.74 6.14
CA LEU A 357 -12.35 8.33 4.73
C LEU A 357 -11.64 9.30 3.79
N PHE A 358 -11.60 10.57 4.17
CA PHE A 358 -11.13 11.67 3.34
C PHE A 358 -10.03 12.48 4.03
N HIS A 359 -9.40 11.91 5.06
CA HIS A 359 -8.25 12.48 5.73
C HIS A 359 -7.06 11.53 5.58
N PHE A 360 -5.98 11.96 4.92
CA PHE A 360 -4.75 11.17 4.84
C PHE A 360 -3.51 12.07 4.82
N GLU A 361 -2.51 11.75 5.63
CA GLU A 361 -1.24 12.49 5.76
C GLU A 361 -1.44 14.03 5.86
N GLY A 362 -2.24 14.45 6.84
CA GLY A 362 -2.50 15.86 7.13
C GLY A 362 -3.29 16.61 6.06
N SER A 363 -3.83 15.91 5.07
CA SER A 363 -4.67 16.48 4.01
C SER A 363 -6.12 16.04 4.21
N ASP A 364 -7.04 16.99 4.14
CA ASP A 364 -8.47 16.80 4.35
C ASP A 364 -9.23 17.18 3.08
N TRP A 365 -9.92 16.21 2.48
CA TRP A 365 -10.70 16.38 1.24
C TRP A 365 -12.19 16.59 1.48
N ARG A 366 -12.65 16.73 2.73
CA ARG A 366 -14.07 16.94 3.05
C ARG A 366 -14.66 18.23 2.48
N TRP A 367 -13.84 19.14 1.97
CA TRP A 367 -14.29 20.34 1.24
C TRP A 367 -14.87 20.04 -0.14
N ASP A 368 -14.62 18.86 -0.71
CA ASP A 368 -15.23 18.45 -1.97
C ASP A 368 -16.64 17.89 -1.72
N ASP A 369 -17.66 18.59 -2.22
CA ASP A 369 -19.08 18.24 -2.00
C ASP A 369 -19.44 16.83 -2.47
N ARG A 370 -18.64 16.24 -3.37
CA ARG A 370 -18.84 14.87 -3.87
C ARG A 370 -18.45 13.80 -2.84
N CYS A 371 -17.65 14.14 -1.82
CA CYS A 371 -17.22 13.20 -0.78
C CYS A 371 -18.41 12.54 -0.06
N LEU A 372 -19.49 13.29 0.18
CA LEU A 372 -20.65 12.77 0.89
C LEU A 372 -21.40 11.72 0.06
N GLU A 373 -21.49 11.92 -1.25
CA GLU A 373 -22.09 10.97 -2.16
C GLU A 373 -21.26 9.69 -2.26
N GLU A 374 -19.93 9.80 -2.38
CA GLU A 374 -19.05 8.64 -2.44
C GLU A 374 -19.03 7.86 -1.11
N GLN A 375 -19.13 8.54 0.03
CA GLN A 375 -19.35 7.90 1.32
C GLN A 375 -20.68 7.14 1.36
N ARG A 376 -21.77 7.73 0.88
CA ARG A 376 -23.09 7.07 0.83
C ARG A 376 -23.03 5.81 -0.03
N ARG A 377 -22.38 5.86 -1.19
CA ARG A 377 -22.17 4.69 -2.06
C ARG A 377 -21.37 3.59 -1.37
N HIS A 378 -20.29 3.95 -0.67
CA HIS A 378 -19.53 2.99 0.13
C HIS A 378 -20.42 2.33 1.19
N TYR A 379 -21.15 3.11 1.98
CA TYR A 379 -21.96 2.57 3.06
C TYR A 379 -23.23 1.85 2.61
N ALA A 380 -23.73 2.13 1.40
CA ALA A 380 -24.76 1.30 0.78
C ALA A 380 -24.27 -0.14 0.58
N VAL A 381 -23.01 -0.33 0.16
CA VAL A 381 -22.40 -1.65 0.00
C VAL A 381 -22.03 -2.28 1.34
N VAL A 382 -21.49 -1.51 2.29
CA VAL A 382 -21.23 -2.04 3.64
C VAL A 382 -22.53 -2.57 4.28
N LYS A 383 -23.66 -1.90 4.05
CA LYS A 383 -24.97 -2.34 4.55
C LYS A 383 -25.42 -3.69 3.96
N THR A 384 -25.07 -4.02 2.71
CA THR A 384 -25.43 -5.32 2.14
C THR A 384 -24.62 -6.45 2.79
N MET A 385 -23.34 -6.20 3.12
CA MET A 385 -22.49 -7.13 3.86
C MET A 385 -23.00 -7.40 5.29
N TYR A 386 -23.74 -6.44 5.87
CA TYR A 386 -24.25 -6.50 7.23
C TYR A 386 -25.42 -7.46 7.44
N THR A 387 -25.96 -8.04 6.37
CA THR A 387 -27.01 -9.07 6.45
C THR A 387 -26.48 -10.39 7.01
N ASP A 388 -25.16 -10.59 7.01
CA ASP A 388 -24.48 -11.76 7.55
C ASP A 388 -24.31 -11.69 9.08
N LYS A 389 -24.70 -12.76 9.79
CA LYS A 389 -24.60 -12.87 11.25
C LYS A 389 -23.16 -12.74 11.75
N THR A 390 -22.18 -13.23 10.99
CA THR A 390 -20.77 -13.12 11.37
C THR A 390 -20.32 -11.67 11.39
N THR A 391 -20.67 -10.90 10.37
CA THR A 391 -20.39 -9.46 10.29
C THR A 391 -21.06 -8.69 11.43
N GLN A 392 -22.31 -8.99 11.77
CA GLN A 392 -22.99 -8.39 12.93
C GLN A 392 -22.28 -8.70 14.25
N ALA A 393 -21.81 -9.94 14.43
CA ALA A 393 -21.08 -10.35 15.63
C ALA A 393 -19.74 -9.61 15.75
N ILE A 394 -19.00 -9.45 14.65
CA ILE A 394 -17.74 -8.68 14.61
C ILE A 394 -17.97 -7.23 15.04
N VAL A 395 -19.01 -6.57 14.50
CA VAL A 395 -19.34 -5.19 14.86
C VAL A 395 -19.70 -5.07 16.33
N ARG A 396 -20.55 -5.96 16.87
CA ARG A 396 -20.92 -5.97 18.30
C ARG A 396 -19.70 -6.14 19.20
N ALA A 397 -18.82 -7.10 18.88
CA ALA A 397 -17.58 -7.32 19.62
C ALA A 397 -16.70 -6.07 19.57
N GLY A 398 -16.56 -5.43 18.40
CA GLY A 398 -15.83 -4.18 18.25
C GLY A 398 -16.37 -3.04 19.11
N CYS A 399 -17.69 -2.84 19.16
CA CYS A 399 -18.27 -1.80 20.01
C CYS A 399 -17.97 -2.03 21.50
N GLN A 400 -17.90 -3.28 21.96
CA GLN A 400 -17.53 -3.61 23.35
C GLN A 400 -16.04 -3.43 23.61
N GLU A 401 -15.19 -3.92 22.71
CA GLU A 401 -13.73 -3.89 22.87
C GLU A 401 -13.14 -2.47 22.73
N VAL A 402 -13.68 -1.63 21.83
CA VAL A 402 -13.21 -0.24 21.63
C VAL A 402 -13.46 0.65 22.84
N VAL A 403 -14.47 0.38 23.65
CA VAL A 403 -14.66 1.05 24.94
C VAL A 403 -13.48 0.77 25.89
N ASN A 404 -12.96 -0.45 25.86
CA ASN A 404 -11.92 -0.95 26.76
C ASN A 404 -10.48 -0.69 26.26
N LEU A 405 -10.31 -0.26 25.00
CA LEU A 405 -9.02 -0.03 24.34
C LEU A 405 -8.12 1.01 25.05
N THR A 406 -8.67 1.80 25.98
CA THR A 406 -7.96 2.77 26.81
C THR A 406 -6.79 2.17 27.62
N PHE A 407 -6.78 0.85 27.86
CA PHE A 407 -5.73 0.18 28.65
C PHE A 407 -4.57 -0.42 27.83
N ALA A 408 -4.77 -0.77 26.55
CA ALA A 408 -3.77 -1.50 25.75
C ALA A 408 -2.70 -0.57 25.13
N ILE A 409 -3.07 0.67 24.80
CA ILE A 409 -2.20 1.58 24.04
C ILE A 409 -1.17 2.29 24.95
N LYS A 410 -1.30 2.18 26.29
CA LYS A 410 -0.27 2.64 27.23
C LYS A 410 1.11 1.99 27.03
N LYS A 411 1.21 0.90 26.26
CA LYS A 411 2.48 0.25 25.89
C LYS A 411 3.09 0.75 24.58
N VAL A 412 2.35 1.54 23.79
CA VAL A 412 2.90 2.25 22.65
C VAL A 412 3.44 3.56 23.20
N ASP A 413 4.68 3.55 23.70
CA ASP A 413 5.40 4.80 24.00
C ASP A 413 5.38 5.65 22.71
N LEU A 414 4.60 6.75 22.75
CA LEU A 414 4.43 7.71 21.66
C LEU A 414 5.54 8.74 21.66
#